data_AF-A0A1D6FCI5-F1
#
_entry.id   AF-A0A1D6FCI5-F1
#
_cell.length_a   1.000
_cell.length_b   1.000
_cell.length_c   1.000
_cell.angle_alpha   90.00
_cell.angle_beta   90.00
_cell.angle_gamma   90.00
#
_symmetry.space_group_name_H-M   'P 1'
#
loop_
_entity.id
_entity.type
_entity.pdbx_description
1 polymer ?
#
loop_
_entity_poly.entity_id
_entity_poly.type
_entity_poly.pdbx_seq_one_letter_code
_entity_poly.pdbx_strand_id
1 'polypeptide(L)'
;MSLLCFLLDLRNIPPPLLHRLKECLLDLANLYAATTSQTHAVTASPAAAGTLPDRLALGYVYDPSSKPSSSCSSSCPELKIGYRPGEKFSLRDFHHAVNNLPMDGFLADQHGGSLPIRDVSLTSFFSNKAIYSWATDDISKKVIAICMSAQNTEALRRTLMHPVVTVLYQDAAEQCVAVDFIMLEAEAAFMYGRASENANSFVNRICDLENCVVRRYNPETQVLHGLVKRWLEELKDDKEDTLQAVFVFSDPIIDSVKHIYCNLYASANQITDGFPPCQVI
;
A
#
# COMPACT_ATOMS: atom_id res chain seq x y z
N MET A 1 -4.08 13.02 -9.11
CA MET A 1 -3.89 13.04 -7.65
C MET A 1 -4.69 11.91 -7.00
N SER A 2 -4.13 11.23 -6.00
CA SER A 2 -4.85 10.25 -5.21
C SER A 2 -4.60 10.37 -3.70
N LEU A 3 -5.60 10.05 -2.90
CA LEU A 3 -5.48 9.72 -1.48
C LEU A 3 -5.10 8.24 -1.39
N LEU A 4 -3.92 7.94 -0.84
CA LEU A 4 -3.46 6.57 -0.64
C LEU A 4 -3.74 6.11 0.78
N CYS A 5 -4.54 5.04 0.89
CA CYS A 5 -4.88 4.43 2.16
C CYS A 5 -4.23 3.06 2.29
N PHE A 6 -3.17 2.98 3.10
CA PHE A 6 -2.48 1.73 3.39
C PHE A 6 -3.26 0.92 4.43
N LEU A 7 -3.56 -0.33 4.10
CA LEU A 7 -4.23 -1.27 5.00
C LEU A 7 -3.37 -2.52 5.15
N LEU A 8 -2.74 -2.67 6.32
CA LEU A 8 -1.82 -3.78 6.63
C LEU A 8 -2.54 -4.87 7.42
N ASP A 9 -2.52 -6.13 6.97
CA ASP A 9 -2.95 -7.25 7.83
C ASP A 9 -1.78 -7.80 8.64
N LEU A 10 -1.58 -7.28 9.86
CA LEU A 10 -0.44 -7.62 10.71
C LEU A 10 -0.46 -9.08 11.16
N ARG A 11 -1.62 -9.73 11.14
CA ARG A 11 -1.76 -11.16 11.46
C ARG A 11 -1.02 -12.04 10.47
N ASN A 12 -0.92 -11.58 9.24
CA ASN A 12 -0.32 -12.29 8.11
C ASN A 12 1.05 -11.74 7.72
N ILE A 13 1.55 -10.66 8.32
CA ILE A 13 2.86 -10.08 7.96
C ILE A 13 3.90 -10.45 9.03
N PRO A 14 4.93 -11.24 8.70
CA PRO A 14 5.95 -11.62 9.67
C PRO A 14 6.78 -10.40 10.12
N PRO A 15 7.30 -10.37 11.37
CA PRO A 15 7.99 -9.20 11.93
C PRO A 15 9.16 -8.66 11.07
N PRO A 16 10.02 -9.50 10.46
CA PRO A 16 11.08 -9.00 9.58
C PRO A 16 10.56 -8.29 8.32
N LEU A 17 9.41 -8.75 7.80
CA LEU A 17 8.76 -8.11 6.67
C LEU A 17 8.06 -6.82 7.08
N LEU A 18 7.40 -6.82 8.24
CA LEU A 18 6.78 -5.63 8.78
C LEU A 18 7.81 -4.52 9.02
N HIS A 19 9.01 -4.85 9.50
CA HIS A 19 10.11 -3.89 9.62
C HIS A 19 10.44 -3.22 8.28
N ARG A 20 10.61 -4.01 7.22
CA ARG A 20 10.89 -3.49 5.87
C ARG A 20 9.75 -2.64 5.33
N LEU A 21 8.50 -3.04 5.58
CA LEU A 21 7.33 -2.25 5.19
C LEU A 21 7.26 -0.92 5.96
N LYS A 22 7.63 -0.90 7.25
CA LYS A 22 7.76 0.35 8.02
C LYS A 22 8.77 1.27 7.36
N GLU A 23 9.98 0.77 7.04
CA GLU A 23 11.01 1.55 6.35
C GLU A 23 10.47 2.13 5.02
N CYS A 24 9.77 1.32 4.23
CA CYS A 24 9.17 1.78 2.98
C CYS A 24 8.12 2.89 3.16
N LEU A 25 7.26 2.78 4.19
CA LEU A 25 6.25 3.80 4.48
C LEU A 25 6.90 5.10 5.00
N LEU A 26 7.96 5.00 5.81
CA LEU A 26 8.74 6.15 6.27
C LEU A 26 9.45 6.82 5.09
N ASP A 27 10.07 6.05 4.20
CA ASP A 27 10.73 6.56 3.01
C ASP A 27 9.74 7.27 2.08
N LEU A 28 8.56 6.69 1.86
CA LEU A 28 7.47 7.34 1.12
C LEU A 28 7.09 8.68 1.74
N ALA A 29 6.90 8.72 3.06
CA ALA A 29 6.51 9.94 3.78
C ALA A 29 7.59 11.03 3.70
N ASN A 30 8.86 10.66 3.86
CA ASN A 30 10.00 11.57 3.71
C ASN A 30 10.07 12.14 2.28
N LEU A 31 9.94 11.28 1.26
CA LEU A 31 9.94 11.70 -0.13
C LEU A 31 8.75 12.61 -0.44
N TYR A 32 7.56 12.28 0.06
CA TYR A 32 6.36 13.10 -0.11
C TYR A 32 6.47 14.47 0.60
N ALA A 33 7.12 14.52 1.76
CA ALA A 33 7.43 15.79 2.42
C ALA A 33 8.50 16.60 1.69
N ALA A 34 9.43 15.96 0.98
CA ALA A 34 10.50 16.64 0.25
C ALA A 34 10.03 17.24 -1.09
N THR A 35 9.00 16.69 -1.73
CA THR A 35 8.53 17.15 -3.06
C THR A 35 7.97 18.58 -3.05
N THR A 36 7.32 19.00 -1.95
CA THR A 36 6.87 20.40 -1.76
C THR A 36 8.04 21.39 -1.65
N SER A 37 9.20 20.96 -1.17
CA SER A 37 10.36 21.85 -1.04
C SER A 37 11.00 22.20 -2.40
N GLN A 38 10.80 21.35 -3.42
CA GLN A 38 11.44 21.49 -4.73
C GLN A 38 10.61 22.33 -5.73
N THR A 39 9.28 22.19 -5.71
CA THR A 39 8.38 22.94 -6.63
C THR A 39 8.34 24.44 -6.34
N HIS A 40 8.69 24.87 -5.12
CA HIS A 40 8.66 26.28 -4.73
C HIS A 40 9.97 27.06 -5.00
N ALA A 41 11.04 26.42 -5.47
CA ALA A 41 12.33 27.07 -5.63
C ALA A 41 12.47 27.94 -6.91
N VAL A 42 11.57 27.82 -7.89
CA VAL A 42 11.80 28.44 -9.21
C VAL A 42 10.82 29.57 -9.58
N THR A 43 9.58 29.64 -9.05
CA THR A 43 8.61 30.62 -9.57
C THR A 43 7.51 31.16 -8.63
N ALA A 44 7.43 30.81 -7.34
CA ALA A 44 6.27 31.20 -6.52
C ALA A 44 6.53 32.37 -5.55
N SER A 45 5.62 33.36 -5.56
CA SER A 45 5.51 34.42 -4.55
C SER A 45 5.36 33.84 -3.13
N PRO A 46 5.98 34.44 -2.08
CA PRO A 46 6.00 33.92 -0.70
C PRO A 46 4.62 33.80 -0.03
N ALA A 47 3.55 34.34 -0.63
CA ALA A 47 2.17 34.18 -0.15
C ALA A 47 1.51 32.86 -0.58
N ALA A 48 2.14 32.09 -1.50
CA ALA A 48 1.62 30.85 -2.06
C ALA A 48 2.49 29.63 -1.72
N ALA A 49 3.20 29.65 -0.58
CA ALA A 49 3.79 28.45 0.00
C ALA A 49 2.66 27.53 0.45
N GLY A 50 2.12 26.76 -0.51
CA GLY A 50 0.97 25.89 -0.32
C GLY A 50 1.29 24.88 0.76
N THR A 51 0.41 24.75 1.75
CA THR A 51 0.59 23.69 2.73
C THR A 51 0.43 22.34 2.04
N LEU A 52 1.40 21.43 2.20
CA LEU A 52 1.35 20.09 1.61
C LEU A 52 0.06 19.37 2.08
N PRO A 53 -0.83 18.99 1.15
CA PRO A 53 -2.08 18.33 1.51
C PRO A 53 -1.80 16.96 2.10
N ASP A 54 -2.60 16.56 3.09
CA ASP A 54 -2.52 15.23 3.65
C ASP A 54 -3.20 14.21 2.73
N ARG A 55 -2.40 13.33 2.14
CA ARG A 55 -2.86 12.33 1.16
C ARG A 55 -2.49 10.91 1.57
N LEU A 56 -2.09 10.72 2.82
CA LEU A 56 -1.69 9.43 3.34
C LEU A 56 -2.65 9.02 4.46
N ALA A 57 -3.10 7.77 4.43
CA ALA A 57 -3.85 7.16 5.51
C ALA A 57 -3.22 5.80 5.86
N LEU A 58 -3.24 5.44 7.13
CA LEU A 58 -2.70 4.17 7.62
C LEU A 58 -3.71 3.47 8.51
N GLY A 59 -4.13 2.28 8.09
CA GLY A 59 -4.92 1.35 8.87
C GLY A 59 -4.24 -0.01 8.97
N TYR A 60 -4.58 -0.77 10.00
CA TYR A 60 -4.08 -2.12 10.17
C TYR A 60 -5.09 -3.03 10.87
N VAL A 61 -5.04 -4.31 10.52
CA VAL A 61 -5.76 -5.38 11.18
C VAL A 61 -4.80 -6.10 12.13
N TYR A 62 -5.22 -6.28 13.39
CA TYR A 62 -4.43 -6.99 14.40
C TYR A 62 -5.32 -7.85 15.28
N ASP A 63 -4.75 -8.89 15.89
CA ASP A 63 -5.44 -9.72 16.89
C ASP A 63 -4.87 -9.40 18.30
N PRO A 64 -5.68 -8.90 19.25
CA PRO A 64 -5.20 -8.57 20.60
C PRO A 64 -4.84 -9.80 21.47
N SER A 65 -5.14 -11.02 21.02
CA SER A 65 -5.04 -12.25 21.82
C SER A 65 -3.61 -12.69 22.17
N SER A 66 -2.57 -11.96 21.76
CA SER A 66 -1.17 -12.19 22.13
C SER A 66 -0.85 -11.87 23.61
N LYS A 67 -1.77 -11.25 24.37
CA LYS A 67 -1.59 -10.95 25.80
C LYS A 67 -2.16 -12.07 26.69
N PRO A 68 -1.38 -12.62 27.65
CA PRO A 68 -1.88 -13.60 28.60
C PRO A 68 -2.67 -12.88 29.69
N SER A 69 -3.91 -12.50 29.40
CA SER A 69 -4.84 -11.98 30.42
C SER A 69 -5.89 -13.02 30.77
N SER A 70 -5.97 -13.33 32.06
CA SER A 70 -6.76 -14.37 32.73
C SER A 70 -8.29 -14.17 32.71
N SER A 71 -8.84 -13.67 31.62
CA SER A 71 -10.27 -13.37 31.51
C SER A 71 -10.81 -13.89 30.19
N CYS A 72 -11.71 -14.86 30.26
CA CYS A 72 -12.37 -15.53 29.15
C CYS A 72 -13.29 -14.59 28.35
N SER A 73 -12.70 -13.67 27.59
CA SER A 73 -13.38 -12.92 26.53
C SER A 73 -12.52 -13.05 25.29
N SER A 74 -12.92 -13.91 24.35
CA SER A 74 -12.20 -14.13 23.10
C SER A 74 -12.12 -12.81 22.33
N SER A 75 -11.00 -12.08 22.40
CA SER A 75 -10.82 -10.83 21.66
C SER A 75 -10.90 -11.15 20.17
N CYS A 76 -11.86 -10.57 19.48
CA CYS A 76 -11.93 -10.67 18.03
C CYS A 76 -10.81 -9.80 17.43
N PRO A 77 -10.29 -10.14 16.25
CA PRO A 77 -9.38 -9.27 15.54
C PRO A 77 -10.07 -7.94 15.21
N GLU A 78 -9.29 -6.86 15.28
CA GLU A 78 -9.79 -5.49 15.20
C GLU A 78 -9.10 -4.74 14.05
N LEU A 79 -9.85 -3.86 13.39
CA LEU A 79 -9.32 -2.85 12.49
C LEU A 79 -9.03 -1.58 13.29
N LYS A 80 -7.80 -1.07 13.17
CA LYS A 80 -7.40 0.19 13.80
C LYS A 80 -6.84 1.17 12.77
N ILE A 81 -7.23 2.43 12.89
CA ILE A 81 -6.67 3.54 12.10
C ILE A 81 -5.45 4.06 12.87
N GLY A 82 -4.26 3.83 12.32
CA GLY A 82 -3.01 4.33 12.88
C GLY A 82 -2.74 5.79 12.52
N TYR A 83 -3.12 6.21 11.32
CA TYR A 83 -3.01 7.59 10.85
C TYR A 83 -4.24 7.98 10.04
N ARG A 84 -4.83 9.13 10.38
CA ARG A 84 -5.97 9.72 9.67
C ARG A 84 -5.48 10.99 8.95
N PRO A 85 -5.73 11.14 7.65
CA PRO A 85 -5.35 12.34 6.93
C PRO A 85 -6.12 13.54 7.47
N GLY A 86 -5.40 14.65 7.69
CA GLY A 86 -5.96 15.95 8.05
C GLY A 86 -6.02 16.92 6.86
N GLU A 87 -6.12 18.21 7.14
CA GLU A 87 -5.99 19.23 6.10
C GLU A 87 -4.53 19.38 5.61
N LYS A 88 -3.57 19.14 6.52
CA LYS A 88 -2.14 19.39 6.33
C LYS A 88 -1.35 18.14 6.69
N PHE A 89 -0.44 17.72 5.81
CA PHE A 89 0.38 16.54 6.08
C PHE A 89 1.32 16.78 7.27
N SER A 90 1.29 15.86 8.24
CA SER A 90 2.19 15.85 9.39
C SER A 90 3.16 14.68 9.29
N LEU A 91 4.38 14.95 8.80
CA LEU A 91 5.45 13.94 8.72
C LEU A 91 5.70 13.28 10.08
N ARG A 92 5.70 14.07 11.15
CA ARG A 92 5.90 13.60 12.52
C ARG A 92 4.83 12.60 12.94
N ASP A 93 3.56 12.93 12.73
CA ASP A 93 2.45 12.08 13.19
C ASP A 93 2.36 10.82 12.35
N PHE A 94 2.65 10.91 11.04
CA PHE A 94 2.73 9.73 10.18
C PHE A 94 3.89 8.81 10.60
N HIS A 95 5.08 9.35 10.85
CA HIS A 95 6.22 8.58 11.38
C HIS A 95 5.89 7.93 12.71
N HIS A 96 5.24 8.66 13.62
CA HIS A 96 4.79 8.13 14.89
C HIS A 96 3.80 6.97 14.71
N ALA A 97 2.84 7.11 13.79
CA ALA A 97 1.88 6.05 13.49
C ALA A 97 2.56 4.78 12.94
N VAL A 98 3.48 4.92 11.98
CA VAL A 98 4.22 3.79 11.38
C VAL A 98 5.10 3.09 12.42
N ASN A 99 5.87 3.85 13.20
CA ASN A 99 6.76 3.27 14.20
C ASN A 99 6.00 2.50 15.28
N ASN A 100 4.81 2.96 15.67
CA ASN A 100 3.96 2.34 16.68
C ASN A 100 3.07 1.19 16.17
N LEU A 101 3.22 0.73 14.92
CA LEU A 101 2.52 -0.48 14.49
C LEU A 101 2.94 -1.67 15.36
N PRO A 102 1.97 -2.45 15.89
CA PRO A 102 2.26 -3.64 16.69
C PRO A 102 3.14 -4.65 15.94
N MET A 103 4.20 -5.13 16.59
CA MET A 103 5.09 -6.15 16.02
C MET A 103 4.71 -7.58 16.43
N ASP A 104 3.87 -7.70 17.46
CA ASP A 104 3.39 -8.95 18.06
C ASP A 104 2.09 -9.47 17.45
N GLY A 105 1.58 -8.79 16.43
CA GLY A 105 0.33 -9.18 15.76
C GLY A 105 0.45 -10.41 14.86
N PHE A 106 1.66 -10.83 14.50
CA PHE A 106 1.90 -11.94 13.58
C PHE A 106 1.51 -13.28 14.19
N LEU A 107 0.66 -14.02 13.49
CA LEU A 107 0.24 -15.37 13.88
C LEU A 107 1.02 -16.39 13.03
N ALA A 108 2.18 -16.82 13.54
CA ALA A 108 2.97 -17.87 12.91
C ALA A 108 2.17 -19.18 12.87
N ASP A 109 2.22 -19.86 11.72
CA ASP A 109 1.52 -21.10 11.41
C ASP A 109 1.45 -22.08 12.60
N GLN A 110 0.23 -22.31 13.11
CA GLN A 110 -0.05 -23.43 14.01
C GLN A 110 0.00 -24.72 13.19
N HIS A 111 1.21 -25.25 13.01
CA HIS A 111 1.41 -26.61 12.50
C HIS A 111 0.67 -27.58 13.43
N GLY A 112 -0.53 -28.01 13.03
CA GLY A 112 -1.34 -28.98 13.77
C GLY A 112 -2.49 -28.41 14.59
N GLY A 113 -3.27 -27.48 14.04
CA GLY A 113 -4.55 -27.10 14.65
C GLY A 113 -5.20 -25.95 13.92
N SER A 114 -6.23 -26.24 13.11
CA SER A 114 -7.04 -25.25 12.40
C SER A 114 -7.79 -24.35 13.40
N LEU A 115 -7.12 -23.33 13.94
CA LEU A 115 -7.80 -22.15 14.43
C LEU A 115 -7.97 -21.21 13.24
N PRO A 116 -9.19 -21.07 12.67
CA PRO A 116 -9.42 -20.18 11.56
C PRO A 116 -9.06 -18.76 12.01
N ILE A 117 -8.19 -18.08 11.26
CA ILE A 117 -8.00 -16.64 11.40
C ILE A 117 -9.40 -16.02 11.36
N ARG A 118 -9.79 -15.38 12.46
CA ARG A 118 -11.13 -14.82 12.63
C ARG A 118 -11.32 -13.65 11.66
N ASP A 119 -12.50 -13.57 11.06
CA ASP A 119 -12.82 -12.49 10.14
C ASP A 119 -12.95 -11.16 10.86
N VAL A 120 -12.49 -10.08 10.23
CA VAL A 120 -12.72 -8.72 10.69
C VAL A 120 -13.72 -8.05 9.77
N SER A 121 -14.74 -7.43 10.35
CA SER A 121 -15.67 -6.62 9.57
C SER A 121 -15.01 -5.29 9.24
N LEU A 122 -14.55 -5.11 7.99
CA LEU A 122 -14.08 -3.79 7.51
C LEU A 122 -15.23 -2.93 6.98
N THR A 123 -16.47 -3.38 7.14
CA THR A 123 -17.65 -2.64 6.68
C THR A 123 -17.66 -1.21 7.18
N SER A 124 -17.30 -0.91 8.44
CA SER A 124 -17.30 0.46 8.97
C SER A 124 -16.27 1.40 8.31
N PHE A 125 -15.15 0.85 7.85
CA PHE A 125 -14.08 1.59 7.17
C PHE A 125 -14.43 1.90 5.72
N PHE A 126 -15.05 0.91 5.07
CA PHE A 126 -15.51 0.95 3.70
C PHE A 126 -16.92 1.57 3.55
N SER A 127 -17.76 1.58 4.58
CA SER A 127 -19.12 2.15 4.54
C SER A 127 -19.06 3.65 4.78
N ASN A 128 -19.05 4.46 3.70
CA ASN A 128 -19.45 5.88 3.63
C ASN A 128 -19.05 6.86 4.78
N LYS A 129 -18.09 6.52 5.66
CA LYS A 129 -17.82 7.25 6.91
C LYS A 129 -16.35 7.51 7.19
N ALA A 130 -15.44 6.61 6.83
CA ALA A 130 -14.01 6.80 7.05
C ALA A 130 -13.33 7.30 5.77
N ILE A 131 -13.14 6.44 4.77
CA ILE A 131 -12.41 6.77 3.53
C ILE A 131 -13.03 7.95 2.78
N TYR A 132 -14.37 8.01 2.69
CA TYR A 132 -15.06 9.11 2.00
C TYR A 132 -14.99 10.43 2.75
N SER A 133 -14.82 10.39 4.08
CA SER A 133 -14.64 11.60 4.89
C SER A 133 -13.23 12.19 4.79
N TRP A 134 -12.29 11.48 4.17
CA TRP A 134 -10.87 11.82 4.16
C TRP A 134 -10.41 12.57 2.92
N ALA A 135 -11.22 12.58 1.86
CA ALA A 135 -10.92 13.30 0.65
C ALA A 135 -12.22 13.78 -0.01
N THR A 136 -12.17 14.98 -0.56
CA THR A 136 -13.21 15.58 -1.40
C THR A 136 -13.42 14.77 -2.69
N ASP A 137 -14.54 15.00 -3.38
CA ASP A 137 -14.95 14.21 -4.55
C ASP A 137 -14.02 14.37 -5.77
N ASP A 138 -13.22 15.43 -5.80
CA ASP A 138 -12.22 15.74 -6.83
C ASP A 138 -10.91 14.94 -6.69
N ILE A 139 -10.69 14.27 -5.56
CA ILE A 139 -9.49 13.46 -5.31
C ILE A 139 -9.85 11.98 -5.41
N SER A 140 -9.15 11.27 -6.30
CA SER A 140 -9.28 9.81 -6.42
C SER A 140 -8.83 9.12 -5.14
N LYS A 141 -9.54 8.08 -4.72
CA LYS A 141 -9.28 7.37 -3.46
C LYS A 141 -8.78 5.98 -3.80
N LYS A 142 -7.64 5.58 -3.25
CA LYS A 142 -7.05 4.27 -3.50
C LYS A 142 -6.68 3.58 -2.19
N VAL A 143 -7.22 2.37 -1.99
CA VAL A 143 -6.85 1.50 -0.87
C VAL A 143 -5.76 0.54 -1.33
N ILE A 144 -4.65 0.52 -0.62
CA ILE A 144 -3.52 -0.38 -0.84
C ILE A 144 -3.52 -1.40 0.28
N ALA A 145 -4.08 -2.58 0.02
CA ALA A 145 -4.17 -3.66 1.00
C ALA A 145 -2.96 -4.59 0.88
N ILE A 146 -2.15 -4.68 1.93
CA ILE A 146 -0.86 -5.41 1.93
C ILE A 146 -0.94 -6.62 2.86
N CYS A 147 -0.51 -7.79 2.38
CA CYS A 147 -0.40 -9.01 3.17
C CYS A 147 0.69 -9.96 2.64
N MET A 148 1.07 -10.97 3.44
CA MET A 148 1.85 -12.11 2.95
C MET A 148 0.90 -13.21 2.43
N SER A 149 1.15 -13.73 1.23
CA SER A 149 0.25 -14.68 0.54
C SER A 149 0.24 -16.10 1.13
N ALA A 150 1.26 -16.49 1.90
CA ALA A 150 1.65 -17.89 1.96
C ALA A 150 0.66 -18.83 2.70
N GLN A 151 -0.26 -18.33 3.54
CA GLN A 151 -0.94 -19.23 4.49
C GLN A 151 -2.45 -19.02 4.68
N ASN A 152 -3.04 -17.85 4.36
CA ASN A 152 -4.48 -17.66 4.58
C ASN A 152 -5.10 -16.54 3.73
N THR A 153 -5.08 -16.72 2.40
CA THR A 153 -5.77 -15.79 1.49
C THR A 153 -7.26 -15.71 1.79
N GLU A 154 -7.90 -16.77 2.32
CA GLU A 154 -9.34 -16.83 2.54
C GLU A 154 -9.87 -15.93 3.66
N ALA A 155 -9.14 -15.77 4.77
CA ALA A 155 -9.53 -14.87 5.85
C ALA A 155 -9.34 -13.41 5.45
N LEU A 156 -8.21 -13.09 4.80
CA LEU A 156 -7.97 -11.78 4.20
C LEU A 156 -8.98 -11.48 3.09
N ARG A 157 -9.31 -12.48 2.27
CA ARG A 157 -10.36 -12.43 1.25
C ARG A 157 -11.70 -12.15 1.89
N ARG A 158 -12.15 -12.86 2.91
CA ARG A 158 -13.45 -12.56 3.56
C ARG A 158 -13.47 -11.18 4.22
N THR A 159 -12.38 -10.83 4.90
CA THR A 159 -12.19 -9.56 5.60
C THR A 159 -12.19 -8.37 4.64
N LEU A 160 -11.51 -8.46 3.48
CA LEU A 160 -11.40 -7.38 2.50
C LEU A 160 -12.49 -7.44 1.42
N MET A 161 -12.81 -8.63 0.87
CA MET A 161 -13.76 -8.76 -0.24
C MET A 161 -15.18 -8.45 0.17
N HIS A 162 -15.68 -8.97 1.30
CA HIS A 162 -17.08 -8.72 1.61
C HIS A 162 -17.35 -7.20 1.72
N PRO A 163 -16.52 -6.41 2.44
CA PRO A 163 -16.67 -4.96 2.48
C PRO A 163 -16.35 -4.26 1.16
N VAL A 164 -15.31 -4.67 0.42
CA VAL A 164 -14.96 -4.09 -0.89
C VAL A 164 -16.05 -4.35 -1.92
N VAL A 165 -16.56 -5.57 -2.04
CA VAL A 165 -17.69 -5.91 -2.91
C VAL A 165 -18.94 -5.15 -2.49
N THR A 166 -19.23 -5.06 -1.18
CA THR A 166 -20.35 -4.23 -0.70
C THR A 166 -20.18 -2.78 -1.14
N VAL A 167 -18.99 -2.19 -1.00
CA VAL A 167 -18.70 -0.83 -1.48
C VAL A 167 -18.89 -0.69 -2.97
N LEU A 168 -18.26 -1.55 -3.76
CA LEU A 168 -18.36 -1.49 -5.22
C LEU A 168 -19.80 -1.67 -5.70
N TYR A 169 -20.58 -2.52 -5.03
CA TYR A 169 -21.99 -2.74 -5.34
C TYR A 169 -22.88 -1.57 -4.90
N GLN A 170 -22.55 -0.92 -3.78
CA GLN A 170 -23.26 0.26 -3.28
C GLN A 170 -22.91 1.53 -4.08
N ASP A 171 -21.69 1.62 -4.61
CA ASP A 171 -21.11 2.81 -5.26
C ASP A 171 -21.06 2.75 -6.79
N ALA A 172 -21.58 1.70 -7.43
CA ALA A 172 -21.60 1.53 -8.88
C ALA A 172 -22.28 2.68 -9.67
N ALA A 173 -22.82 3.68 -8.97
CA ALA A 173 -23.33 4.91 -9.57
C ALA A 173 -22.56 6.19 -9.20
N GLU A 174 -21.79 6.27 -8.10
CA GLU A 174 -21.36 7.60 -7.58
C GLU A 174 -19.94 7.71 -6.96
N GLN A 175 -19.22 6.66 -6.55
CA GLN A 175 -17.89 6.84 -5.91
C GLN A 175 -16.80 5.83 -6.34
N CYS A 176 -15.73 6.34 -6.95
CA CYS A 176 -14.65 5.57 -7.59
C CYS A 176 -13.46 5.29 -6.65
N VAL A 177 -13.61 4.37 -5.70
CA VAL A 177 -12.48 3.90 -4.87
C VAL A 177 -11.77 2.74 -5.56
N ALA A 178 -10.51 2.94 -5.95
CA ALA A 178 -9.66 1.87 -6.46
C ALA A 178 -9.07 1.04 -5.31
N VAL A 179 -8.91 -0.27 -5.49
CA VAL A 179 -8.33 -1.17 -4.49
C VAL A 179 -7.19 -1.97 -5.10
N ASP A 180 -5.99 -1.84 -4.54
CA ASP A 180 -4.76 -2.52 -4.97
C ASP A 180 -4.36 -3.53 -3.88
N PHE A 181 -4.54 -4.81 -4.19
CA PHE A 181 -4.16 -5.92 -3.33
C PHE A 181 -2.71 -6.30 -3.62
N ILE A 182 -1.84 -6.05 -2.65
CA ILE A 182 -0.42 -6.35 -2.71
C ILE A 182 -0.15 -7.60 -1.89
N MET A 183 0.09 -8.70 -2.60
CA MET A 183 0.41 -10.00 -2.04
C MET A 183 1.92 -10.20 -2.07
N LEU A 184 2.54 -10.23 -0.90
CA LEU A 184 3.96 -10.47 -0.74
C LEU A 184 4.18 -11.99 -0.66
N GLU A 185 5.02 -12.51 -1.55
CA GLU A 185 5.27 -13.93 -1.75
C GLU A 185 6.76 -14.23 -1.62
N ALA A 186 7.13 -15.20 -0.79
CA ALA A 186 8.53 -15.62 -0.69
C ALA A 186 8.97 -16.25 -2.01
N GLU A 187 10.25 -16.16 -2.36
CA GLU A 187 10.79 -16.70 -3.62
C GLU A 187 10.48 -18.20 -3.82
N ALA A 188 10.49 -18.98 -2.74
CA ALA A 188 10.09 -20.39 -2.76
C ALA A 188 8.62 -20.60 -3.18
N ALA A 189 7.73 -19.64 -2.92
CA ALA A 189 6.33 -19.69 -3.35
C ALA A 189 6.21 -19.55 -4.87
N PHE A 190 7.03 -18.69 -5.50
CA PHE A 190 7.11 -18.55 -6.95
C PHE A 190 7.70 -19.80 -7.63
N MET A 191 8.71 -20.42 -7.00
CA MET A 191 9.45 -21.56 -7.59
C MET A 191 8.73 -22.91 -7.43
N TYR A 192 8.03 -23.14 -6.31
CA TYR A 192 7.45 -24.44 -5.96
C TYR A 192 5.92 -24.50 -6.09
N GLY A 193 5.28 -23.45 -6.61
CA GLY A 193 3.87 -23.44 -7.08
C GLY A 193 2.78 -23.62 -6.02
N ARG A 194 3.08 -24.07 -4.79
CA ARG A 194 2.07 -24.46 -3.80
C ARG A 194 1.31 -23.27 -3.18
N ALA A 195 1.87 -22.06 -3.18
CA ALA A 195 1.14 -20.84 -2.77
C ALA A 195 0.25 -20.28 -3.91
N SER A 196 0.48 -20.72 -5.15
CA SER A 196 -0.13 -20.18 -6.37
C SER A 196 -1.63 -20.46 -6.45
N GLU A 197 -2.11 -21.64 -6.02
CA GLU A 197 -3.52 -22.03 -6.17
C GLU A 197 -4.48 -21.13 -5.37
N ASN A 198 -4.13 -20.80 -4.13
CA ASN A 198 -4.90 -19.92 -3.24
C ASN A 198 -4.86 -18.46 -3.69
N ALA A 199 -3.76 -18.03 -4.29
CA ALA A 199 -3.66 -16.69 -4.86
C ALA A 199 -4.42 -16.60 -6.19
N ASN A 200 -4.44 -17.65 -7.01
CA ASN A 200 -5.15 -17.69 -8.29
C ASN A 200 -6.66 -17.78 -8.09
N SER A 201 -7.12 -18.53 -7.08
CA SER A 201 -8.54 -18.55 -6.71
C SER A 201 -9.03 -17.17 -6.24
N PHE A 202 -8.17 -16.38 -5.57
CA PHE A 202 -8.45 -14.99 -5.23
C PHE A 202 -8.55 -14.11 -6.48
N VAL A 203 -7.55 -14.16 -7.38
CA VAL A 203 -7.56 -13.39 -8.63
C VAL A 203 -8.80 -13.69 -9.47
N ASN A 204 -9.14 -14.97 -9.65
CA ASN A 204 -10.32 -15.40 -10.42
C ASN A 204 -11.66 -14.96 -9.81
N ARG A 205 -11.69 -14.57 -8.53
CA ARG A 205 -12.91 -14.08 -7.89
C ARG A 205 -13.06 -12.57 -7.94
N ILE A 206 -11.99 -11.86 -8.31
CA ILE A 206 -11.98 -10.39 -8.35
C ILE A 206 -11.71 -9.85 -9.75
N CYS A 207 -11.45 -10.72 -10.72
CA CYS A 207 -11.28 -10.33 -12.12
C CYS A 207 -12.49 -9.58 -12.68
N ASP A 208 -13.68 -9.84 -12.12
CA ASP A 208 -14.93 -9.20 -12.53
C ASP A 208 -15.13 -7.80 -11.88
N LEU A 209 -14.24 -7.39 -10.95
CA LEU A 209 -14.32 -6.11 -10.26
C LEU A 209 -13.40 -5.09 -10.94
N GLU A 210 -13.97 -4.17 -11.71
CA GLU A 210 -13.21 -3.18 -12.52
C GLU A 210 -12.25 -2.28 -11.72
N ASN A 211 -12.56 -2.03 -10.44
CA ASN A 211 -11.77 -1.15 -9.56
C ASN A 211 -10.76 -1.90 -8.68
N CYS A 212 -10.62 -3.22 -8.84
CA CYS A 212 -9.70 -4.04 -8.06
C CYS A 212 -8.52 -4.53 -8.90
N VAL A 213 -7.31 -4.39 -8.36
CA VAL A 213 -6.08 -4.94 -8.97
C VAL A 213 -5.40 -5.85 -7.95
N VAL A 214 -4.96 -7.03 -8.36
CA VAL A 214 -4.07 -7.88 -7.56
C VAL A 214 -2.67 -7.83 -8.13
N ARG A 215 -1.70 -7.60 -7.26
CA ARG A 215 -0.28 -7.60 -7.61
C ARG A 215 0.48 -8.49 -6.64
N ARG A 216 1.33 -9.34 -7.21
CA ARG A 216 2.20 -10.25 -6.45
C ARG A 216 3.63 -9.75 -6.54
N TYR A 217 4.32 -9.72 -5.41
CA TYR A 217 5.70 -9.26 -5.33
C TYR A 217 6.52 -10.16 -4.43
N ASN A 218 7.77 -10.38 -4.82
CA ASN A 218 8.79 -10.84 -3.91
C ASN A 218 9.15 -9.68 -2.95
N PRO A 219 9.13 -9.85 -1.62
CA PRO A 219 9.43 -8.80 -0.65
C PRO A 219 10.92 -8.39 -0.57
N GLU A 220 11.65 -8.48 -1.67
CA GLU A 220 13.02 -7.98 -1.78
C GLU A 220 13.07 -6.46 -1.73
N THR A 221 14.15 -5.93 -1.15
CA THR A 221 14.35 -4.48 -0.96
C THR A 221 14.19 -3.69 -2.26
N GLN A 222 14.71 -4.20 -3.37
CA GLN A 222 14.63 -3.49 -4.67
C GLN A 222 13.19 -3.39 -5.17
N VAL A 223 12.40 -4.45 -4.99
CA VAL A 223 10.99 -4.50 -5.38
C VAL A 223 10.17 -3.55 -4.52
N LEU A 224 10.37 -3.59 -3.20
CA LEU A 224 9.69 -2.69 -2.27
C LEU A 224 10.03 -1.21 -2.53
N HIS A 225 11.30 -0.90 -2.83
CA HIS A 225 11.69 0.46 -3.23
C HIS A 225 11.00 0.90 -4.54
N GLY A 226 10.80 -0.03 -5.49
CA GLY A 226 9.99 0.22 -6.68
C GLY A 226 8.53 0.54 -6.36
N LEU A 227 7.94 -0.10 -5.34
CA LEU A 227 6.58 0.22 -4.87
C LEU A 227 6.51 1.62 -4.27
N VAL A 228 7.49 2.00 -3.45
CA VAL A 228 7.57 3.35 -2.86
C VAL A 228 7.57 4.43 -3.94
N LYS A 229 8.36 4.25 -5.01
CA LYS A 229 8.38 5.19 -6.14
C LYS A 229 7.02 5.31 -6.82
N ARG A 230 6.37 4.17 -7.10
CA ARG A 230 5.03 4.15 -7.69
C ARG A 230 4.00 4.86 -6.82
N TRP A 231 3.99 4.60 -5.50
CA TRP A 231 3.08 5.28 -4.59
C TRP A 231 3.36 6.79 -4.52
N LEU A 232 4.63 7.20 -4.57
CA LEU A 232 5.00 8.61 -4.62
C LEU A 232 4.47 9.31 -5.88
N GLU A 233 4.50 8.65 -7.03
CA GLU A 233 3.91 9.17 -8.28
C GLU A 233 2.40 9.32 -8.18
N GLU A 234 1.70 8.36 -7.57
CA GLU A 234 0.25 8.42 -7.36
C GLU A 234 -0.16 9.58 -6.42
N LEU A 235 0.74 10.01 -5.53
CA LEU A 235 0.54 11.17 -4.64
C LEU A 235 0.83 12.51 -5.33
N LYS A 236 1.75 12.54 -6.30
CA LYS A 236 2.13 13.74 -7.05
C LYS A 236 1.00 14.20 -7.98
N ASP A 237 1.02 15.48 -8.29
CA ASP A 237 0.09 16.10 -9.26
C ASP A 237 0.66 16.16 -10.68
N ASP A 238 1.94 15.82 -10.83
CA ASP A 238 2.62 15.93 -12.11
C ASP A 238 2.07 14.87 -13.06
N LYS A 239 1.19 15.32 -13.95
CA LYS A 239 0.95 14.70 -15.26
C LYS A 239 2.16 14.92 -16.18
N GLU A 240 3.39 14.75 -15.67
CA GLU A 240 4.51 14.60 -16.58
C GLU A 240 4.25 13.34 -17.38
N ASP A 241 4.19 13.48 -18.71
CA ASP A 241 3.96 12.38 -19.63
C ASP A 241 4.95 11.27 -19.30
N THR A 242 4.45 10.14 -18.80
CA THR A 242 5.29 9.00 -18.46
C THR A 242 6.06 8.57 -19.70
N LEU A 243 7.38 8.62 -19.64
CA LEU A 243 8.21 8.19 -20.76
C LEU A 243 8.05 6.68 -20.92
N GLN A 244 7.36 6.25 -21.97
CA GLN A 244 7.20 4.83 -22.25
C GLN A 244 8.49 4.29 -22.87
N ALA A 245 9.14 3.33 -22.21
CA ALA A 245 10.21 2.55 -22.80
C ALA A 245 9.67 1.22 -23.34
N VAL A 246 10.27 0.78 -24.44
CA VAL A 246 9.96 -0.49 -25.08
C VAL A 246 11.26 -1.27 -25.18
N PHE A 247 11.35 -2.38 -24.44
CA PHE A 247 12.44 -3.33 -24.62
C PHE A 247 12.09 -4.24 -25.78
N VAL A 248 12.88 -4.14 -26.85
CA VAL A 248 12.75 -4.99 -28.04
C VAL A 248 13.76 -6.13 -27.93
N PHE A 249 13.27 -7.35 -27.95
CA PHE A 249 14.11 -8.54 -27.87
C PHE A 249 14.32 -9.13 -29.26
N SER A 250 15.56 -9.51 -29.54
CA SER A 250 15.95 -10.17 -30.79
C SER A 250 15.19 -11.49 -31.00
N ASP A 251 15.01 -12.22 -29.89
CA ASP A 251 14.30 -13.49 -29.83
C ASP A 251 13.07 -13.39 -28.90
N PRO A 252 11.97 -14.12 -29.17
CA PRO A 252 10.78 -14.07 -28.34
C PRO A 252 11.04 -14.63 -26.94
N ILE A 253 10.51 -13.99 -25.90
CA ILE A 253 10.74 -14.40 -24.51
C ILE A 253 9.66 -15.40 -24.04
N ILE A 254 8.39 -15.10 -24.34
CA ILE A 254 7.22 -15.94 -24.03
C ILE A 254 6.21 -15.81 -25.18
N ASP A 255 5.75 -16.93 -25.74
CA ASP A 255 4.62 -17.02 -26.68
C ASP A 255 4.55 -15.94 -27.79
N SER A 256 5.69 -15.66 -28.45
CA SER A 256 5.83 -14.72 -29.57
C SER A 256 5.87 -13.22 -29.20
N VAL A 257 5.92 -12.86 -27.92
CA VAL A 257 6.06 -11.45 -27.51
C VAL A 257 7.54 -11.02 -27.61
N LYS A 258 7.81 -10.07 -28.53
CA LYS A 258 9.14 -9.46 -28.75
C LYS A 258 9.33 -8.11 -28.06
N HIS A 259 8.28 -7.57 -27.46
CA HIS A 259 8.28 -6.22 -26.90
C HIS A 259 7.81 -6.26 -25.46
N ILE A 260 8.57 -5.66 -24.55
CA ILE A 260 8.09 -5.34 -23.19
C ILE A 260 7.93 -3.83 -23.11
N TYR A 261 6.70 -3.37 -22.87
CA TYR A 261 6.40 -1.97 -22.60
C TYR A 261 6.56 -1.72 -21.10
N CYS A 262 7.27 -0.66 -20.74
CA CYS A 262 7.32 -0.17 -19.37
C CYS A 262 7.22 1.36 -19.36
N ASN A 263 6.68 1.88 -18.26
CA ASN A 263 6.72 3.32 -18.01
C ASN A 263 8.01 3.60 -17.24
N LEU A 264 8.83 4.50 -17.78
CA LEU A 264 9.97 5.08 -17.10
C LEU A 264 9.49 6.27 -16.30
N TYR A 265 9.92 6.30 -15.05
CA TYR A 265 9.66 7.40 -14.16
C TYR A 265 10.99 8.06 -13.82
N ALA A 266 11.01 9.40 -13.88
CA ALA A 266 12.17 10.15 -13.45
C ALA A 266 12.44 9.82 -11.98
N SER A 267 13.67 9.42 -11.67
CA SER A 267 14.14 9.27 -10.30
C SER A 267 13.82 10.55 -9.52
N ALA A 268 13.08 10.42 -8.41
CA ALA A 268 12.76 11.55 -7.51
C ALA A 268 13.99 12.24 -6.91
N ASN A 269 15.19 11.68 -7.11
CA ASN A 269 16.45 12.36 -6.91
C ASN A 269 17.01 12.72 -8.29
N GLN A 270 16.95 14.00 -8.64
CA GLN A 270 17.84 14.54 -9.66
C GLN A 270 19.26 14.30 -9.15
N ILE A 271 20.07 13.53 -9.87
CA ILE A 271 21.51 13.51 -9.64
C ILE A 271 21.97 14.91 -10.06
N THR A 272 22.07 15.84 -9.10
CA THR A 272 22.74 17.12 -9.35
C THR A 272 24.21 16.81 -9.53
N ASP A 273 24.66 16.74 -10.77
CA ASP A 273 26.05 16.56 -11.16
C ASP A 273 26.85 17.86 -10.96
N GLY A 274 26.79 18.39 -9.74
CA GLY A 274 27.35 19.68 -9.40
C GLY A 274 27.45 19.84 -7.89
N PHE A 275 28.66 19.66 -7.36
CA PHE A 275 28.99 20.15 -6.04
C PHE A 275 28.87 21.68 -6.06
N PRO A 276 28.19 22.33 -5.08
CA PRO A 276 28.31 23.77 -4.94
C PRO A 276 29.79 24.09 -4.67
N PRO A 277 30.40 25.06 -5.40
CA PRO A 277 31.79 25.42 -5.15
C PRO A 277 31.93 25.89 -3.71
N CYS A 278 32.84 25.28 -2.96
CA CYS A 278 33.18 25.71 -1.61
C CYS A 278 33.56 27.19 -1.63
N GLN A 279 32.79 28.03 -0.94
CA GLN A 279 33.26 29.37 -0.61
C GLN A 279 34.36 29.21 0.43
N VAL A 280 35.58 29.56 0.04
CA VAL A 280 36.71 29.68 0.94
C VAL A 280 36.49 30.94 1.79
N ILE A 281 36.38 30.76 3.11
CA ILE A 281 36.53 31.84 4.09
C ILE A 281 38.00 31.90 4.48
#